data_AF-A0A366HT95-F1
#
_entry.id   AF-A0A366HT95-F1
#
_cell.length_a   1.000
_cell.length_b   1.000
_cell.length_c   1.000
_cell.angle_alpha   90.00
_cell.angle_beta   90.00
_cell.angle_gamma   90.00
#
_symmetry.space_group_name_H-M   'P 1'
#
loop_
_entity.id
_entity.type
_entity.pdbx_description
1 polymer ?
#
loop_
_entity_poly.entity_id
_entity_poly.type
_entity_poly.pdbx_seq_one_letter_code
_entity_poly.pdbx_strand_id
1 'polypeptide(L)'
;MSSNSAKKIINDPLKCADELFEGLVLAYDGKARKVGTRSIVMNDLRPDAPALLIGGGAGHEPIYHGLVGKGMADGAAIGDIFAAPSPDIVLEATQAVNRGKGVLYLYGNYAGDVMNFDIGAELAVEEGIEVKTVIINDDVASAPPDAKHNRRGVAGLVPVVKLAGAAATKAASLDELARIAQKAVDNTRTVGVSTKPGSIPATGQPTFELADDVIGLGMGIHGEKGVGLIPMCTADELAPKILDLIFADDLPLNAGDEIVFFVNSLGSTHMMELLILLRAAKPILEKRGLKVHQTIVDNIVTCQEMAGVSFSITKLDAELKALWDLPCESVGYTKL
;
A
#
# COMPACT_ATOMS: atom_id res chain seq x y z
N MET A 1 -22.52 -12.64 25.55
CA MET A 1 -22.17 -13.82 24.74
C MET A 1 -21.03 -13.40 23.83
N SER A 2 -19.80 -13.80 24.16
CA SER A 2 -18.61 -13.51 23.35
C SER A 2 -18.61 -14.48 22.17
N SER A 3 -19.23 -14.11 21.06
CA SER A 3 -19.14 -14.91 19.84
C SER A 3 -18.93 -14.01 18.63
N ASN A 4 -17.74 -13.44 18.55
CA ASN A 4 -17.16 -13.11 17.26
C ASN A 4 -15.70 -13.56 17.24
N SER A 5 -15.46 -14.84 17.53
CA SER A 5 -14.22 -15.49 17.09
C SER A 5 -14.32 -15.60 15.57
N ALA A 6 -13.64 -14.72 14.85
CA ALA A 6 -13.61 -14.79 13.40
C ALA A 6 -13.22 -16.21 12.96
N LYS A 7 -13.99 -16.79 12.04
CA LYS A 7 -13.68 -18.11 11.48
C LYS A 7 -12.59 -17.94 10.44
N LYS A 8 -11.40 -18.45 10.73
CA LYS A 8 -10.23 -18.38 9.84
C LYS A 8 -9.79 -19.78 9.42
N ILE A 9 -9.32 -19.91 8.18
CA ILE A 9 -8.70 -21.13 7.67
C ILE A 9 -7.19 -20.98 7.91
N ILE A 10 -6.77 -21.29 9.14
CA ILE A 10 -5.38 -21.17 9.62
C ILE A 10 -5.08 -22.37 10.52
N ASN A 11 -3.80 -22.71 10.67
CA ASN A 11 -3.37 -23.74 11.62
C ASN A 11 -3.18 -23.11 13.01
N ASP A 12 -1.97 -22.63 13.30
CA ASP A 12 -1.63 -21.96 14.55
C ASP A 12 -1.70 -20.43 14.36
N PRO A 13 -2.56 -19.71 15.13
CA PRO A 13 -2.65 -18.26 15.07
C PRO A 13 -1.32 -17.51 15.31
N LEU A 14 -0.37 -18.11 16.02
CA LEU A 14 0.95 -17.53 16.28
C LEU A 14 1.97 -17.81 15.16
N LYS A 15 1.62 -18.65 14.19
CA LYS A 15 2.47 -18.97 13.03
C LYS A 15 1.92 -18.43 11.72
N CYS A 16 0.84 -17.64 11.77
CA CYS A 16 0.15 -17.14 10.59
C CYS A 16 1.09 -16.39 9.64
N ALA A 17 1.95 -15.51 10.15
CA ALA A 17 2.86 -14.77 9.27
C ALA A 17 3.91 -15.66 8.60
N ASP A 18 4.40 -16.71 9.28
CA ASP A 18 5.37 -17.66 8.70
C ASP A 18 4.71 -18.53 7.63
N GLU A 19 3.56 -19.14 7.94
CA GLU A 19 2.81 -20.01 7.01
C GLU A 19 2.31 -19.22 5.79
N LEU A 20 1.83 -17.98 6.01
CA LEU A 20 1.48 -17.05 4.95
C LEU A 20 2.68 -16.81 4.03
N PHE A 21 3.83 -16.47 4.62
CA PHE A 21 5.02 -16.12 3.86
C PHE A 21 5.51 -17.32 3.02
N GLU A 22 5.49 -18.53 3.58
CA GLU A 22 5.78 -19.76 2.83
C GLU A 22 4.85 -19.95 1.64
N GLY A 23 3.53 -19.78 1.84
CA GLY A 23 2.53 -19.88 0.78
C GLY A 23 2.73 -18.85 -0.33
N LEU A 24 3.08 -17.61 0.03
CA LEU A 24 3.35 -16.57 -0.96
C LEU A 24 4.62 -16.85 -1.75
N VAL A 25 5.71 -17.31 -1.13
CA VAL A 25 6.93 -17.70 -1.87
C VAL A 25 6.61 -18.81 -2.88
N LEU A 26 5.77 -19.78 -2.52
CA LEU A 26 5.32 -20.81 -3.45
C LEU A 26 4.51 -20.23 -4.61
N ALA A 27 3.66 -19.23 -4.38
CA ALA A 27 2.85 -18.58 -5.42
C ALA A 27 3.67 -17.84 -6.49
N TYR A 28 4.97 -17.59 -6.24
CA TYR A 28 5.87 -17.03 -7.25
C TYR A 28 6.39 -18.04 -8.28
N ASP A 29 6.10 -19.34 -8.13
CA ASP A 29 6.52 -20.40 -9.07
C ASP A 29 8.02 -20.33 -9.45
N GLY A 30 8.88 -20.02 -8.47
CA GLY A 30 10.32 -19.89 -8.65
C GLY A 30 10.81 -18.58 -9.28
N LYS A 31 9.94 -17.60 -9.55
CA LYS A 31 10.33 -16.25 -10.00
C LYS A 31 11.02 -15.42 -8.89
N ALA A 32 10.68 -15.69 -7.64
CA ALA A 32 11.26 -15.08 -6.44
C ALA A 32 11.64 -16.15 -5.42
N ARG A 33 12.45 -15.76 -4.42
CA ARG A 33 12.94 -16.66 -3.37
C ARG A 33 12.86 -16.02 -1.99
N LYS A 34 12.73 -16.87 -0.96
CA LYS A 34 12.93 -16.51 0.45
C LYS A 34 14.38 -16.13 0.72
N VAL A 35 14.56 -15.16 1.60
CA VAL A 35 15.82 -14.70 2.18
C VAL A 35 15.62 -14.58 3.69
N GLY A 36 16.56 -15.14 4.46
CA GLY A 36 16.54 -15.05 5.91
C GLY A 36 15.21 -15.50 6.51
N THR A 37 14.64 -14.65 7.37
CA THR A 37 13.46 -15.01 8.15
C THR A 37 12.16 -14.84 7.36
N ARG A 38 11.85 -13.61 6.91
CA ARG A 38 10.60 -13.26 6.20
C ARG A 38 10.82 -12.18 5.14
N SER A 39 11.91 -12.33 4.38
CA SER A 39 12.23 -11.45 3.27
C SER A 39 12.13 -12.19 1.94
N ILE A 40 11.54 -11.57 0.93
CA ILE A 40 11.39 -12.15 -0.42
C ILE A 40 12.11 -11.27 -1.44
N VAL A 41 12.80 -11.89 -2.39
CA VAL A 41 13.57 -11.18 -3.43
C VAL A 41 13.38 -11.87 -4.77
N MET A 42 13.25 -11.08 -5.84
CA MET A 42 13.23 -11.59 -7.22
C MET A 42 14.54 -12.35 -7.53
N ASN A 43 14.44 -13.44 -8.30
CA ASN A 43 15.64 -14.14 -8.77
C ASN A 43 16.33 -13.36 -9.91
N ASP A 44 15.53 -12.72 -10.77
CA ASP A 44 15.96 -11.90 -11.90
C ASP A 44 16.04 -10.43 -11.50
N LEU A 45 17.07 -10.07 -10.72
CA LEU A 45 17.34 -8.68 -10.33
C LEU A 45 18.10 -7.93 -11.41
N ARG A 46 17.72 -6.67 -11.62
CA ARG A 46 18.33 -5.79 -12.62
C ARG A 46 19.81 -5.55 -12.27
N PRO A 47 20.76 -5.87 -13.16
CA PRO A 47 22.16 -5.52 -12.93
C PRO A 47 22.35 -4.00 -13.08
N ASP A 48 23.34 -3.45 -12.38
CA ASP A 48 23.78 -2.06 -12.53
C ASP A 48 22.72 -0.97 -12.31
N ALA A 49 21.64 -1.27 -11.58
CA ALA A 49 20.57 -0.33 -11.22
C ALA A 49 20.34 -0.27 -9.70
N PRO A 50 19.86 0.85 -9.14
CA PRO A 50 19.42 0.89 -7.74
C PRO A 50 18.25 -0.07 -7.52
N ALA A 51 18.23 -0.72 -6.36
CA ALA A 51 17.16 -1.65 -6.00
C ALA A 51 16.00 -0.92 -5.30
N LEU A 52 14.78 -1.44 -5.46
CA LEU A 52 13.59 -0.99 -4.75
C LEU A 52 13.16 -2.06 -3.73
N LEU A 53 13.27 -1.73 -2.45
CA LEU A 53 12.82 -2.57 -1.34
C LEU A 53 11.56 -1.97 -0.70
N ILE A 54 10.52 -2.77 -0.55
CA ILE A 54 9.28 -2.40 0.14
C ILE A 54 9.13 -3.22 1.43
N GLY A 55 8.13 -2.92 2.26
CA GLY A 55 7.83 -3.80 3.39
C GLY A 55 6.93 -3.18 4.45
N GLY A 56 6.65 -3.99 5.46
CA GLY A 56 5.76 -3.68 6.57
C GLY A 56 5.20 -4.94 7.22
N GLY A 57 4.19 -4.78 8.06
CA GLY A 57 3.50 -5.91 8.71
C GLY A 57 2.70 -6.77 7.73
N ALA A 58 2.52 -8.04 8.10
CA ALA A 58 1.60 -8.96 7.42
C ALA A 58 0.15 -8.70 7.84
N GLY A 59 -0.81 -9.31 7.13
CA GLY A 59 -2.24 -9.15 7.34
C GLY A 59 -2.93 -8.14 6.42
N HIS A 60 -2.19 -7.63 5.44
CA HIS A 60 -2.64 -6.66 4.43
C HIS A 60 -2.55 -7.21 3.01
N GLU A 61 -2.51 -8.53 2.87
CA GLU A 61 -2.18 -9.17 1.61
C GLU A 61 -3.12 -8.74 0.47
N PRO A 62 -2.58 -8.62 -0.76
CA PRO A 62 -1.24 -9.02 -1.20
C PRO A 62 -0.08 -8.07 -0.85
N ILE A 63 -0.29 -6.87 -0.28
CA ILE A 63 0.87 -6.05 0.12
C ILE A 63 1.59 -6.63 1.34
N TYR A 64 2.89 -6.47 1.48
CA TYR A 64 3.84 -5.87 0.53
C TYR A 64 4.44 -6.88 -0.44
N HIS A 65 4.63 -8.12 0.02
CA HIS A 65 5.36 -9.19 -0.65
C HIS A 65 4.73 -9.66 -1.96
N GLY A 66 3.42 -9.46 -2.17
CA GLY A 66 2.75 -9.68 -3.45
C GLY A 66 3.01 -8.59 -4.49
N LEU A 67 3.67 -7.48 -4.13
CA LEU A 67 4.09 -6.43 -5.05
C LEU A 67 5.57 -6.55 -5.47
N VAL A 68 6.21 -7.68 -5.20
CA VAL A 68 7.57 -7.97 -5.69
C VAL A 68 7.46 -8.53 -7.11
N GLY A 69 8.17 -7.96 -8.08
CA GLY A 69 7.94 -8.34 -9.48
C GLY A 69 8.59 -7.44 -10.51
N LYS A 70 8.49 -7.85 -11.79
CA LYS A 70 9.03 -7.07 -12.91
C LYS A 70 8.23 -5.78 -13.04
N GLY A 71 8.93 -4.63 -13.07
CA GLY A 71 8.29 -3.32 -13.10
C GLY A 71 7.57 -2.92 -11.79
N MET A 72 7.81 -3.68 -10.71
CA MET A 72 7.36 -3.41 -9.33
C MET A 72 8.59 -3.41 -8.39
N ALA A 73 8.46 -3.86 -7.14
CA ALA A 73 9.59 -3.94 -6.19
C ALA A 73 10.52 -5.13 -6.48
N ASP A 74 11.78 -5.00 -6.10
CA ASP A 74 12.81 -6.05 -6.23
C ASP A 74 12.76 -7.07 -5.09
N GLY A 75 12.31 -6.63 -3.92
CA GLY A 75 12.11 -7.46 -2.77
C GLY A 75 11.22 -6.79 -1.72
N ALA A 76 10.89 -7.54 -0.68
CA ALA A 76 10.14 -7.04 0.46
C ALA A 76 10.65 -7.63 1.78
N ALA A 77 10.65 -6.81 2.83
CA ALA A 77 10.87 -7.23 4.22
C ALA A 77 9.54 -7.25 4.97
N ILE A 78 9.16 -8.40 5.54
CA ILE A 78 7.82 -8.61 6.12
C ILE A 78 7.90 -8.95 7.61
N GLY A 79 7.13 -8.21 8.40
CA GLY A 79 6.98 -8.47 9.82
C GLY A 79 5.83 -9.41 10.15
N ASP A 80 5.45 -9.44 11.43
CA ASP A 80 4.32 -10.24 11.89
C ASP A 80 2.98 -9.60 11.53
N ILE A 81 1.88 -10.29 11.84
CA ILE A 81 0.54 -9.76 11.62
C ILE A 81 0.40 -8.41 12.34
N PHE A 82 0.23 -7.34 11.57
CA PHE A 82 0.15 -5.95 12.03
C PHE A 82 1.37 -5.44 12.83
N ALA A 83 2.54 -6.03 12.61
CA ALA A 83 3.79 -5.61 13.24
C ALA A 83 4.88 -5.43 12.18
N ALA A 84 5.60 -4.31 12.24
CA ALA A 84 6.74 -4.03 11.36
C ALA A 84 7.80 -5.16 11.40
N PRO A 85 8.54 -5.40 10.30
CA PRO A 85 9.71 -6.29 10.33
C PRO A 85 10.75 -5.77 11.33
N SER A 86 11.50 -6.66 11.97
CA SER A 86 12.66 -6.24 12.78
C SER A 86 13.77 -5.67 11.87
N PRO A 87 14.70 -4.87 12.41
CA PRO A 87 15.78 -4.28 11.62
C PRO A 87 16.65 -5.34 10.94
N ASP A 88 16.85 -6.50 11.58
CA ASP A 88 17.58 -7.63 10.98
C ASP A 88 16.89 -8.17 9.73
N ILE A 89 15.55 -8.28 9.72
CA ILE A 89 14.79 -8.72 8.54
C ILE A 89 14.91 -7.69 7.41
N VAL A 90 14.90 -6.40 7.75
CA VAL A 90 15.14 -5.31 6.78
C VAL A 90 16.55 -5.41 6.21
N LEU A 91 17.58 -5.63 7.04
CA LEU A 91 18.96 -5.80 6.62
C LEU A 91 19.14 -7.03 5.71
N GLU A 92 18.58 -8.19 6.09
CA GLU A 92 18.59 -9.42 5.28
C GLU A 92 18.04 -9.17 3.87
N ALA A 93 16.90 -8.45 3.78
CA ALA A 93 16.30 -8.10 2.49
C ALA A 93 17.20 -7.14 1.69
N THR A 94 17.75 -6.14 2.36
CA THR A 94 18.61 -5.10 1.78
C THR A 94 19.87 -5.68 1.17
N GLN A 95 20.57 -6.54 1.91
CA GLN A 95 21.74 -7.27 1.42
C GLN A 95 21.39 -8.09 0.17
N ALA A 96 20.23 -8.76 0.17
CA ALA A 96 19.85 -9.63 -0.92
C ALA A 96 19.43 -8.89 -2.20
N VAL A 97 18.82 -7.71 -2.08
CA VAL A 97 18.48 -6.86 -3.24
C VAL A 97 19.63 -6.00 -3.74
N ASN A 98 20.61 -5.68 -2.88
CA ASN A 98 21.72 -4.79 -3.23
C ASN A 98 22.53 -5.32 -4.43
N ARG A 99 22.79 -4.44 -5.40
CA ARG A 99 23.63 -4.69 -6.59
C ARG A 99 24.75 -3.67 -6.77
N GLY A 100 25.13 -2.96 -5.69
CA GLY A 100 26.22 -1.99 -5.69
C GLY A 100 25.83 -0.59 -6.21
N LYS A 101 24.54 -0.33 -6.38
CA LYS A 101 23.99 0.98 -6.79
C LYS A 101 23.04 1.58 -5.75
N GLY A 102 23.08 1.03 -4.53
CA GLY A 102 22.23 1.41 -3.42
C GLY A 102 20.81 0.84 -3.49
N VAL A 103 20.04 1.08 -2.41
CA VAL A 103 18.70 0.54 -2.20
C VAL A 103 17.76 1.65 -1.75
N LEU A 104 16.61 1.79 -2.43
CA LEU A 104 15.52 2.66 -2.00
C LEU A 104 14.54 1.85 -1.14
N TYR A 105 14.33 2.27 0.10
CA TYR A 105 13.25 1.80 0.95
C TYR A 105 11.97 2.61 0.64
N LEU A 106 10.85 1.92 0.45
CA LEU A 106 9.56 2.50 0.14
C LEU A 106 8.43 1.78 0.89
N TYR A 107 7.87 2.42 1.92
CA TYR A 107 6.87 1.82 2.80
C TYR A 107 5.91 2.88 3.38
N GLY A 108 4.80 2.42 3.96
CA GLY A 108 3.79 3.30 4.57
C GLY A 108 4.25 3.97 5.87
N ASN A 109 3.77 5.17 6.15
CA ASN A 109 4.16 5.94 7.32
C ASN A 109 3.49 5.45 8.61
N TYR A 110 4.10 4.45 9.25
CA TYR A 110 3.74 4.00 10.60
C TYR A 110 4.96 4.02 11.50
N ALA A 111 4.79 4.41 12.76
CA ALA A 111 5.90 4.61 13.68
C ALA A 111 6.79 3.36 13.84
N GLY A 112 6.19 2.17 13.86
CA GLY A 112 6.92 0.91 13.90
C GLY A 112 7.73 0.66 12.63
N ASP A 113 7.15 0.89 11.45
CA ASP A 113 7.85 0.72 10.19
C ASP A 113 9.00 1.74 10.06
N VAL A 114 8.74 3.02 10.35
CA VAL A 114 9.78 4.07 10.32
C VAL A 114 10.94 3.71 11.23
N MET A 115 10.68 3.38 12.50
CA MET A 115 11.74 3.04 13.46
C MET A 115 12.57 1.84 12.99
N ASN A 116 11.94 0.75 12.56
CA ASN A 116 12.67 -0.47 12.22
C ASN A 116 13.44 -0.35 10.89
N PHE A 117 12.87 0.34 9.90
CA PHE A 117 13.56 0.59 8.63
C PHE A 117 14.69 1.62 8.77
N ASP A 118 14.56 2.62 9.66
CA ASP A 118 15.64 3.56 9.95
C ASP A 118 16.84 2.83 10.58
N ILE A 119 16.61 1.97 11.58
CA ILE A 119 17.67 1.14 12.16
C ILE A 119 18.24 0.17 11.10
N GLY A 120 17.39 -0.43 10.27
CA GLY A 120 17.84 -1.28 9.17
C GLY A 120 18.69 -0.55 8.13
N ALA A 121 18.42 0.74 7.88
CA ALA A 121 19.24 1.59 7.02
C ALA A 121 20.60 1.89 7.66
N GLU A 122 20.64 2.21 8.96
CA GLU A 122 21.88 2.42 9.71
C GLU A 122 22.79 1.18 9.63
N LEU A 123 22.22 -0.01 9.89
CA LEU A 123 22.95 -1.28 9.78
C LEU A 123 23.46 -1.54 8.35
N ALA A 124 22.66 -1.25 7.32
CA ALA A 124 23.07 -1.42 5.93
C ALA A 124 24.22 -0.47 5.54
N VAL A 125 24.21 0.76 6.06
CA VAL A 125 25.29 1.74 5.86
C VAL A 125 26.59 1.27 6.52
N GLU A 126 26.52 0.65 7.69
CA GLU A 126 27.69 0.02 8.34
C GLU A 126 28.31 -1.09 7.48
N GLU A 127 27.51 -1.76 6.66
CA GLU A 127 27.96 -2.77 5.67
C GLU A 127 28.38 -2.16 4.32
N GLY A 128 28.39 -0.84 4.19
CA GLY A 128 28.76 -0.13 2.96
C GLY A 128 27.68 -0.14 1.88
N ILE A 129 26.42 -0.38 2.25
CA ILE A 129 25.27 -0.30 1.33
C ILE A 129 24.65 1.10 1.46
N GLU A 130 24.64 1.85 0.36
CA GLU A 130 23.94 3.13 0.31
C GLU A 130 22.42 2.92 0.32
N VAL A 131 21.73 3.60 1.23
CA VAL A 131 20.27 3.51 1.39
C VAL A 131 19.64 4.89 1.34
N LYS A 132 18.47 4.98 0.69
CA LYS A 132 17.56 6.12 0.80
C LYS A 132 16.16 5.65 1.16
N THR A 133 15.40 6.50 1.82
CA THR A 133 14.02 6.19 2.21
C THR A 133 13.06 7.20 1.60
N VAL A 134 11.95 6.71 1.06
CA VAL A 134 10.77 7.51 0.72
C VAL A 134 9.60 6.93 1.49
N ILE A 135 8.95 7.78 2.29
CA ILE A 135 7.82 7.40 3.13
C ILE A 135 6.52 7.71 2.39
N ILE A 136 5.63 6.73 2.30
CA ILE A 136 4.30 6.88 1.69
C ILE A 136 3.34 7.38 2.76
N ASN A 137 2.74 8.54 2.52
CA ASN A 137 1.89 9.27 3.46
C ASN A 137 0.64 9.85 2.77
N ASP A 138 -0.02 9.02 1.96
CA ASP A 138 -1.13 9.38 1.07
C ASP A 138 -2.49 9.57 1.75
N ASP A 139 -2.65 9.14 3.01
CA ASP A 139 -3.92 9.19 3.74
C ASP A 139 -4.28 10.60 4.23
N VAL A 140 -5.12 11.31 3.47
CA VAL A 140 -5.49 12.70 3.80
C VAL A 140 -6.42 12.81 5.01
N ALA A 141 -7.06 11.70 5.40
CA ALA A 141 -7.96 11.70 6.54
C ALA A 141 -7.23 11.58 7.89
N SER A 142 -5.94 11.23 7.86
CA SER A 142 -5.14 10.98 9.07
C SER A 142 -4.44 12.22 9.62
N ALA A 143 -4.10 13.19 8.76
CA ALA A 143 -3.55 14.48 9.17
C ALA A 143 -3.79 15.57 8.09
N PRO A 144 -4.01 16.84 8.51
CA PRO A 144 -4.23 17.95 7.58
C PRO A 144 -3.00 18.29 6.74
N PRO A 145 -3.14 19.07 5.65
CA PRO A 145 -2.06 19.48 4.76
C PRO A 145 -0.78 20.02 5.41
N ASP A 146 -0.92 20.87 6.43
CA ASP A 146 0.18 21.49 7.17
C ASP A 146 0.94 20.48 8.04
N ALA A 147 0.35 19.32 8.31
CA ALA A 147 0.94 18.21 9.03
C ALA A 147 1.08 16.94 8.18
N LYS A 148 1.22 17.06 6.84
CA LYS A 148 1.23 15.92 5.91
C LYS A 148 2.27 14.83 6.22
N HIS A 149 3.38 15.19 6.85
CA HIS A 149 4.42 14.24 7.28
C HIS A 149 3.94 13.27 8.38
N ASN A 150 2.82 13.55 9.04
CA ASN A 150 2.19 12.67 10.03
C ASN A 150 1.10 11.78 9.42
N ARG A 151 0.84 11.88 8.11
CA ARG A 151 -0.19 11.07 7.46
C ARG A 151 0.23 9.62 7.36
N ARG A 152 -0.72 8.69 7.53
CA ARG A 152 -0.51 7.25 7.29
C ARG A 152 -0.26 6.98 5.80
N GLY A 153 0.38 5.85 5.51
CA GLY A 153 0.47 5.29 4.15
C GLY A 153 -0.53 4.16 3.97
N VAL A 154 -1.42 4.24 2.97
CA VAL A 154 -2.55 3.32 2.79
C VAL A 154 -2.67 2.86 1.32
N ALA A 155 -3.87 2.73 0.74
CA ALA A 155 -4.08 2.10 -0.56
C ALA A 155 -3.39 2.79 -1.75
N GLY A 156 -3.10 4.09 -1.66
CA GLY A 156 -2.33 4.82 -2.67
C GLY A 156 -0.87 4.35 -2.76
N LEU A 157 -0.42 3.53 -1.81
CA LEU A 157 0.85 2.81 -1.90
C LEU A 157 0.98 1.98 -3.17
N VAL A 158 -0.09 1.33 -3.64
CA VAL A 158 -0.03 0.46 -4.83
C VAL A 158 0.40 1.23 -6.08
N PRO A 159 -0.26 2.34 -6.46
CA PRO A 159 0.21 3.12 -7.60
C PRO A 159 1.59 3.73 -7.39
N VAL A 160 1.96 4.10 -6.15
CA VAL A 160 3.32 4.61 -5.84
C VAL A 160 4.38 3.53 -6.07
N VAL A 161 4.19 2.31 -5.56
CA VAL A 161 5.11 1.18 -5.76
C VAL A 161 5.22 0.84 -7.25
N LYS A 162 4.11 0.87 -7.99
CA LYS A 162 4.13 0.67 -9.45
C LYS A 162 4.97 1.73 -10.18
N LEU A 163 4.80 3.00 -9.82
CA LEU A 163 5.54 4.11 -10.42
C LEU A 163 7.04 4.04 -10.06
N ALA A 164 7.36 3.76 -8.81
CA ALA A 164 8.73 3.58 -8.35
C ALA A 164 9.41 2.36 -8.99
N GLY A 165 8.71 1.22 -9.10
CA GLY A 165 9.21 0.01 -9.76
C GLY A 165 9.46 0.23 -11.24
N ALA A 166 8.55 0.91 -11.94
CA ALA A 166 8.76 1.37 -13.30
C ALA A 166 9.97 2.31 -13.41
N ALA A 167 10.11 3.26 -12.49
CA ALA A 167 11.24 4.18 -12.43
C ALA A 167 12.58 3.45 -12.22
N ALA A 168 12.61 2.41 -11.38
CA ALA A 168 13.80 1.60 -11.10
C ALA A 168 14.33 0.85 -12.34
N THR A 169 13.55 0.76 -13.42
CA THR A 169 14.03 0.22 -14.72
C THR A 169 14.76 1.25 -15.58
N LYS A 170 14.61 2.54 -15.27
CA LYS A 170 15.14 3.67 -16.08
C LYS A 170 16.07 4.61 -15.30
N ALA A 171 15.95 4.64 -13.97
CA ALA A 171 16.70 5.55 -13.11
C ALA A 171 18.20 5.26 -13.19
N ALA A 172 19.00 6.31 -13.44
CA ALA A 172 20.44 6.20 -13.56
C ALA A 172 21.16 6.17 -12.19
N SER A 173 20.47 6.54 -11.11
CA SER A 173 21.02 6.61 -9.76
C SER A 173 19.93 6.41 -8.70
N LEU A 174 20.36 6.10 -7.47
CA LEU A 174 19.47 6.04 -6.31
C LEU A 174 18.76 7.38 -6.04
N ASP A 175 19.44 8.50 -6.26
CA ASP A 175 18.87 9.86 -6.15
C ASP A 175 17.68 10.06 -7.08
N GLU A 176 17.82 9.65 -8.33
CA GLU A 176 16.76 9.81 -9.34
C GLU A 176 15.58 8.90 -9.04
N LEU A 177 15.84 7.67 -8.59
CA LEU A 177 14.79 6.76 -8.14
C LEU A 177 14.02 7.35 -6.94
N ALA A 178 14.73 7.86 -5.93
CA ALA A 178 14.11 8.50 -4.76
C ALA A 178 13.30 9.75 -5.14
N ARG A 179 13.82 10.59 -6.06
CA ARG A 179 13.09 11.77 -6.56
C ARG A 179 11.77 11.38 -7.22
N ILE A 180 11.77 10.37 -8.09
CA ILE A 180 10.57 9.94 -8.80
C ILE A 180 9.58 9.27 -7.84
N ALA A 181 10.06 8.44 -6.91
CA ALA A 181 9.20 7.83 -5.89
C ALA A 181 8.55 8.90 -4.99
N GLN A 182 9.30 9.90 -4.53
CA GLN A 182 8.75 11.01 -3.75
C GLN A 182 7.70 11.79 -4.56
N LYS A 183 7.98 12.05 -5.85
CA LYS A 183 7.01 12.70 -6.74
C LYS A 183 5.71 11.89 -6.87
N ALA A 184 5.79 10.57 -6.94
CA ALA A 184 4.61 9.70 -6.98
C ALA A 184 3.80 9.79 -5.68
N VAL A 185 4.46 9.81 -4.51
CA VAL A 185 3.81 10.05 -3.21
C VAL A 185 3.13 11.41 -3.17
N ASP A 186 3.86 12.48 -3.55
CA ASP A 186 3.36 13.84 -3.53
C ASP A 186 2.13 14.05 -4.43
N ASN A 187 1.96 13.21 -5.46
CA ASN A 187 0.83 13.22 -6.39
C ASN A 187 -0.27 12.20 -6.06
N THR A 188 -0.19 11.48 -4.93
CA THR A 188 -1.17 10.46 -4.54
C THR A 188 -1.91 10.82 -3.26
N ARG A 189 -3.25 10.70 -3.28
CA ARG A 189 -4.12 11.00 -2.12
C ARG A 189 -5.16 9.90 -1.95
N THR A 190 -5.41 9.51 -0.71
CA THR A 190 -6.32 8.41 -0.39
C THR A 190 -7.20 8.71 0.81
N VAL A 191 -8.44 8.21 0.75
CA VAL A 191 -9.37 8.17 1.89
C VAL A 191 -10.01 6.79 1.96
N GLY A 192 -9.96 6.18 3.14
CA GLY A 192 -10.61 4.92 3.47
C GLY A 192 -11.94 5.09 4.21
N VAL A 193 -12.78 4.06 4.17
CA VAL A 193 -14.01 3.92 4.93
C VAL A 193 -14.16 2.48 5.38
N SER A 194 -14.38 2.26 6.68
CA SER A 194 -14.62 0.93 7.24
C SER A 194 -16.08 0.78 7.66
N THR A 195 -16.72 -0.31 7.24
CA THR A 195 -18.09 -0.67 7.62
C THR A 195 -18.12 -1.80 8.65
N LYS A 196 -17.02 -2.56 8.78
CA LYS A 196 -16.86 -3.60 9.79
C LYS A 196 -15.38 -3.86 10.08
N PRO A 197 -14.98 -4.11 11.34
CA PRO A 197 -13.60 -4.49 11.66
C PRO A 197 -13.21 -5.85 11.07
N GLY A 198 -11.92 -5.97 10.72
CA GLY A 198 -11.28 -7.29 10.60
C GLY A 198 -10.92 -7.84 11.98
N SER A 199 -10.31 -9.02 12.05
CA SER A 199 -9.90 -9.64 13.30
C SER A 199 -8.40 -9.90 13.38
N ILE A 200 -7.89 -9.92 14.61
CA ILE A 200 -6.51 -10.26 14.94
C ILE A 200 -6.43 -11.79 15.08
N PRO A 201 -5.71 -12.53 14.21
CA PRO A 201 -5.65 -13.99 14.28
C PRO A 201 -5.26 -14.51 15.66
N ALA A 202 -4.22 -13.95 16.27
CA ALA A 202 -3.67 -14.39 17.55
C ALA A 202 -4.68 -14.34 18.73
N THR A 203 -5.63 -13.40 18.70
CA THR A 203 -6.58 -13.18 19.80
C THR A 203 -8.04 -13.50 19.44
N GLY A 204 -8.32 -13.61 18.14
CA GLY A 204 -9.67 -13.71 17.58
C GLY A 204 -10.53 -12.46 17.78
N GLN A 205 -9.98 -11.39 18.37
CA GLN A 205 -10.72 -10.16 18.66
C GLN A 205 -10.81 -9.26 17.43
N PRO A 206 -11.85 -8.42 17.33
CA PRO A 206 -11.90 -7.40 16.28
C PRO A 206 -10.77 -6.38 16.47
N THR A 207 -10.29 -5.83 15.35
CA THR A 207 -9.26 -4.77 15.31
C THR A 207 -9.74 -3.46 15.96
N PHE A 208 -11.04 -3.19 15.90
CA PHE A 208 -11.71 -2.06 16.55
C PHE A 208 -13.20 -2.38 16.75
N GLU A 209 -13.92 -1.53 17.48
CA GLU A 209 -15.37 -1.65 17.64
C GLU A 209 -16.11 -0.60 16.80
N LEU A 210 -17.24 -1.02 16.21
CA LEU A 210 -18.11 -0.18 15.38
C LEU A 210 -19.55 -0.66 15.55
N ALA A 211 -20.50 0.27 15.73
CA ALA A 211 -21.91 -0.05 15.81
C ALA A 211 -22.47 -0.43 14.42
N ASP A 212 -23.49 -1.28 14.38
CA ASP A 212 -24.04 -1.84 13.12
C ASP A 212 -24.61 -0.78 12.16
N ASP A 213 -25.03 0.37 12.68
CA ASP A 213 -25.61 1.48 11.92
C ASP A 213 -24.62 2.61 11.62
N VAL A 214 -23.33 2.40 11.89
CA VAL A 214 -22.27 3.42 11.79
C VAL A 214 -21.11 2.91 10.92
N ILE A 215 -20.47 3.83 10.19
CA ILE A 215 -19.25 3.58 9.42
C ILE A 215 -18.13 4.54 9.86
N GLY A 216 -16.88 4.07 9.77
CA GLY A 216 -15.69 4.85 10.08
C GLY A 216 -15.14 5.56 8.85
N LEU A 217 -15.42 6.86 8.69
CA LEU A 217 -14.88 7.66 7.59
C LEU A 217 -13.44 8.09 7.91
N GLY A 218 -12.52 7.75 6.99
CA GLY A 218 -11.10 8.02 7.12
C GLY A 218 -10.38 7.09 8.09
N MET A 219 -10.99 5.97 8.49
CA MET A 219 -10.35 5.02 9.41
C MET A 219 -9.15 4.34 8.75
N GLY A 220 -8.07 4.16 9.50
CA GLY A 220 -6.85 3.51 9.02
C GLY A 220 -7.01 1.99 8.85
N ILE A 221 -6.01 1.37 8.23
CA ILE A 221 -5.99 -0.07 7.94
C ILE A 221 -5.83 -0.95 9.19
N HIS A 222 -5.63 -0.39 10.39
CA HIS A 222 -5.67 -1.13 11.65
C HIS A 222 -6.75 -0.61 12.61
N GLY A 223 -7.71 0.17 12.11
CA GLY A 223 -8.75 0.78 12.95
C GLY A 223 -8.34 2.10 13.61
N GLU A 224 -7.22 2.70 13.19
CA GLU A 224 -6.78 3.98 13.73
C GLU A 224 -7.78 5.09 13.36
N LYS A 225 -7.91 6.09 14.24
CA LYS A 225 -8.89 7.17 14.08
C LYS A 225 -8.76 7.88 12.74
N GLY A 226 -9.90 8.18 12.14
CA GLY A 226 -10.03 8.99 10.92
C GLY A 226 -10.68 10.33 11.16
N VAL A 227 -11.43 10.81 10.17
CA VAL A 227 -12.28 12.01 10.27
C VAL A 227 -13.35 11.82 11.34
N GLY A 228 -13.97 10.64 11.39
CA GLY A 228 -14.95 10.32 12.42
C GLY A 228 -15.90 9.20 12.05
N LEU A 229 -16.87 9.00 12.93
CA LEU A 229 -17.95 8.03 12.77
C LEU A 229 -19.18 8.73 12.17
N ILE A 230 -19.77 8.15 11.12
CA ILE A 230 -20.98 8.67 10.48
C ILE A 230 -22.03 7.56 10.34
N PRO A 231 -23.33 7.88 10.23
CA PRO A 231 -24.35 6.87 9.95
C PRO A 231 -24.07 6.12 8.65
N MET A 232 -24.44 4.84 8.60
CA MET A 232 -24.45 4.06 7.38
C MET A 232 -25.27 4.79 6.31
N CYS A 233 -24.74 4.87 5.09
CA CYS A 233 -25.35 5.60 4.00
C CYS A 233 -25.22 4.83 2.67
N THR A 234 -25.94 5.29 1.67
CA THR A 234 -25.89 4.68 0.33
C THR A 234 -24.57 5.00 -0.38
N ALA A 235 -24.20 4.21 -1.38
CA ALA A 235 -23.01 4.48 -2.18
C ALA A 235 -23.04 5.87 -2.87
N ASP A 236 -24.23 6.34 -3.27
CA ASP A 236 -24.42 7.65 -3.90
C ASP A 236 -24.19 8.81 -2.90
N GLU A 237 -24.43 8.58 -1.61
CA GLU A 237 -24.12 9.53 -0.55
C GLU A 237 -22.67 9.41 -0.06
N LEU A 238 -22.09 8.21 -0.09
CA LEU A 238 -20.75 7.95 0.43
C LEU A 238 -19.66 8.42 -0.54
N ALA A 239 -19.78 8.12 -1.83
CA ALA A 239 -18.79 8.49 -2.84
C ALA A 239 -18.41 9.99 -2.82
N PRO A 240 -19.35 10.96 -2.81
CA PRO A 240 -19.00 12.37 -2.71
C PRO A 240 -18.29 12.71 -1.39
N LYS A 241 -18.68 12.12 -0.26
CA LYS A 241 -18.01 12.37 1.04
C LYS A 241 -16.53 11.98 1.02
N ILE A 242 -16.20 10.84 0.39
CA ILE A 242 -14.81 10.39 0.24
C ILE A 242 -14.05 11.33 -0.72
N LEU A 243 -14.64 11.65 -1.87
CA LEU A 243 -14.00 12.51 -2.87
C LEU A 243 -13.80 13.95 -2.40
N ASP A 244 -14.75 14.52 -1.65
CA ASP A 244 -14.67 15.88 -1.12
C ASP A 244 -13.47 16.03 -0.18
N LEU A 245 -13.15 15.00 0.61
CA LEU A 245 -11.95 14.99 1.46
C LEU A 245 -10.65 14.98 0.63
N ILE A 246 -10.63 14.22 -0.47
CA ILE A 246 -9.47 14.23 -1.39
C ILE A 246 -9.34 15.59 -2.09
N PHE A 247 -10.45 16.20 -2.52
CA PHE A 247 -10.45 17.49 -3.21
C PHE A 247 -10.13 18.67 -2.29
N ALA A 248 -10.36 18.54 -0.99
CA ALA A 248 -10.05 19.55 0.02
C ALA A 248 -8.56 19.58 0.39
N ASP A 249 -7.76 18.61 -0.09
CA ASP A 249 -6.35 18.49 0.23
C ASP A 249 -5.44 19.44 -0.56
N ASP A 250 -4.12 19.39 -0.31
CA ASP A 250 -3.14 20.29 -0.92
C ASP A 250 -2.74 19.95 -2.37
N LEU A 251 -3.24 18.84 -2.92
CA LEU A 251 -3.00 18.45 -4.31
C LEU A 251 -4.03 19.09 -5.25
N PRO A 252 -3.64 20.07 -6.10
CA PRO A 252 -4.59 20.69 -7.01
C PRO A 252 -5.01 19.71 -8.11
N LEU A 253 -6.30 19.35 -8.10
CA LEU A 253 -6.99 18.54 -9.11
C LEU A 253 -7.89 19.45 -9.94
N ASN A 254 -7.34 19.96 -11.04
CA ASN A 254 -7.96 20.93 -11.95
C ASN A 254 -8.54 20.24 -13.20
N ALA A 255 -9.47 20.92 -13.86
CA ALA A 255 -10.01 20.45 -15.14
C ALA A 255 -8.87 20.24 -16.16
N GLY A 256 -8.87 19.07 -16.81
CA GLY A 256 -7.86 18.66 -17.78
C GLY A 256 -6.76 17.75 -17.21
N ASP A 257 -6.58 17.71 -15.88
CA ASP A 257 -5.62 16.81 -15.24
C ASP A 257 -5.97 15.34 -15.49
N GLU A 258 -4.94 14.53 -15.74
CA GLU A 258 -5.06 13.08 -15.90
C GLU A 258 -4.79 12.36 -14.58
N ILE A 259 -5.58 11.34 -14.26
CA ILE A 259 -5.46 10.60 -12.99
C ILE A 259 -5.54 9.08 -13.19
N VAL A 260 -4.88 8.36 -12.29
CA VAL A 260 -5.25 6.97 -11.94
C VAL A 260 -6.25 7.04 -10.80
N PHE A 261 -7.33 6.28 -10.92
CA PHE A 261 -8.32 6.12 -9.86
C PHE A 261 -8.36 4.68 -9.36
N PHE A 262 -8.02 4.46 -8.09
CA PHE A 262 -8.01 3.15 -7.47
C PHE A 262 -9.13 3.03 -6.44
N VAL A 263 -10.06 2.11 -6.69
CA VAL A 263 -11.12 1.70 -5.78
C VAL A 263 -10.71 0.37 -5.15
N ASN A 264 -10.30 0.43 -3.89
CA ASN A 264 -9.70 -0.70 -3.18
C ASN A 264 -10.66 -1.24 -2.10
N SER A 265 -10.91 -2.54 -2.09
CA SER A 265 -11.54 -3.22 -0.94
C SER A 265 -10.54 -3.41 0.18
N LEU A 266 -10.98 -3.18 1.42
CA LEU A 266 -10.18 -3.44 2.63
C LEU A 266 -10.20 -4.92 3.04
N GLY A 267 -10.84 -5.81 2.27
CA GLY A 267 -10.89 -7.24 2.56
C GLY A 267 -12.20 -7.85 2.08
N SER A 268 -13.23 -7.83 2.92
CA SER A 268 -14.49 -8.56 2.70
C SER A 268 -15.56 -7.79 1.93
N THR A 269 -15.31 -6.54 1.54
CA THR A 269 -16.22 -5.79 0.66
C THR A 269 -16.16 -6.39 -0.74
N HIS A 270 -17.32 -6.84 -1.23
CA HIS A 270 -17.41 -7.58 -2.47
C HIS A 270 -17.21 -6.67 -3.70
N MET A 271 -16.70 -7.21 -4.81
CA MET A 271 -16.50 -6.46 -6.06
C MET A 271 -17.78 -5.76 -6.55
N MET A 272 -18.95 -6.35 -6.30
CA MET A 272 -20.25 -5.73 -6.57
C MET A 272 -20.38 -4.35 -5.91
N GLU A 273 -20.02 -4.25 -4.62
CA GLU A 273 -20.12 -3.00 -3.86
C GLU A 273 -19.12 -1.96 -4.38
N LEU A 274 -17.90 -2.41 -4.71
CA LEU A 274 -16.88 -1.54 -5.32
C LEU A 274 -17.35 -0.96 -6.65
N LEU A 275 -17.99 -1.76 -7.51
CA LEU A 275 -18.51 -1.31 -8.80
C LEU A 275 -19.70 -0.34 -8.64
N ILE A 276 -20.54 -0.54 -7.63
CA ILE A 276 -21.63 0.41 -7.29
C ILE A 276 -21.03 1.75 -6.83
N LEU A 277 -19.99 1.73 -6.00
CA LEU A 277 -19.28 2.93 -5.57
C LEU A 277 -18.55 3.61 -6.73
N LEU A 278 -17.91 2.85 -7.62
CA LEU A 278 -17.29 3.39 -8.83
C LEU A 278 -18.32 4.10 -9.71
N ARG A 279 -19.51 3.51 -9.90
CA ARG A 279 -20.62 4.13 -10.64
C ARG A 279 -21.03 5.46 -10.03
N ALA A 280 -21.04 5.58 -8.70
CA ALA A 280 -21.34 6.84 -8.01
C ALA A 280 -20.20 7.87 -8.11
N ALA A 281 -18.95 7.42 -7.99
CA ALA A 281 -17.77 8.27 -7.92
C ALA A 281 -17.31 8.82 -9.28
N LYS A 282 -17.29 8.00 -10.33
CA LYS A 282 -16.69 8.35 -11.61
C LYS A 282 -17.32 9.58 -12.29
N PRO A 283 -18.66 9.75 -12.31
CA PRO A 283 -19.28 10.96 -12.85
C PRO A 283 -18.89 12.24 -12.12
N ILE A 284 -18.56 12.17 -10.82
CA ILE A 284 -18.12 13.32 -10.02
C ILE A 284 -16.73 13.78 -10.50
N LEU A 285 -15.81 12.83 -10.72
CA LEU A 285 -14.48 13.09 -11.28
C LEU A 285 -14.57 13.73 -12.67
N GLU A 286 -15.40 13.15 -13.55
CA GLU A 286 -15.61 13.63 -14.92
C GLU A 286 -16.26 15.02 -14.95
N LYS A 287 -17.25 15.29 -14.09
CA LYS A 287 -17.89 16.60 -13.97
C LYS A 287 -16.93 17.69 -13.47
N ARG A 288 -15.94 17.31 -12.66
CA ARG A 288 -14.83 18.21 -12.26
C ARG A 288 -13.85 18.48 -13.41
N GLY A 289 -13.97 17.76 -14.52
CA GLY A 289 -13.10 17.86 -15.69
C GLY A 289 -11.82 17.02 -15.58
N LEU A 290 -11.73 16.10 -14.61
CA LEU A 290 -10.60 15.17 -14.51
C LEU A 290 -10.71 14.08 -15.57
N LYS A 291 -9.58 13.73 -16.18
CA LYS A 291 -9.48 12.64 -17.15
C LYS A 291 -8.99 11.39 -16.44
N VAL A 292 -9.88 10.41 -16.26
CA VAL A 292 -9.51 9.13 -15.67
C VAL A 292 -8.72 8.31 -16.72
N HIS A 293 -7.39 8.32 -16.62
CA HIS A 293 -6.49 7.58 -17.50
C HIS A 293 -6.62 6.07 -17.30
N GLN A 294 -6.69 5.63 -16.04
CA GLN A 294 -6.95 4.24 -15.69
C GLN A 294 -7.77 4.15 -14.41
N THR A 295 -8.67 3.17 -14.36
CA THR A 295 -9.36 2.75 -13.13
C THR A 295 -8.85 1.37 -12.70
N ILE A 296 -8.56 1.22 -11.42
CA ILE A 296 -8.27 -0.07 -10.78
C ILE A 296 -9.40 -0.35 -9.79
N VAL A 297 -9.96 -1.56 -9.81
CA VAL A 297 -10.98 -2.01 -8.85
C VAL A 297 -10.56 -3.38 -8.35
N ASP A 298 -10.08 -3.45 -7.12
CA ASP A 298 -9.42 -4.66 -6.62
C ASP A 298 -9.33 -4.67 -5.08
N ASN A 299 -8.77 -5.72 -4.49
CA ASN A 299 -8.50 -5.87 -3.06
C ASN A 299 -7.00 -6.05 -2.82
N ILE A 300 -6.20 -5.00 -3.09
CA ILE A 300 -4.73 -5.08 -3.05
C ILE A 300 -4.19 -4.63 -1.69
N VAL A 301 -4.85 -3.68 -1.02
CA VAL A 301 -4.47 -3.21 0.32
C VAL A 301 -5.58 -3.54 1.30
N THR A 302 -5.44 -4.67 1.99
CA THR A 302 -6.49 -5.20 2.87
C THR A 302 -6.16 -4.98 4.34
N CYS A 303 -7.09 -5.35 5.21
CA CYS A 303 -6.85 -5.63 6.62
C CYS A 303 -7.65 -6.86 6.98
N GLN A 304 -7.08 -8.04 6.73
CA GLN A 304 -7.77 -9.31 6.96
C GLN A 304 -9.15 -9.30 6.28
N GLU A 305 -10.21 -9.70 6.98
CA GLU A 305 -11.59 -9.64 6.50
C GLU A 305 -12.32 -8.33 6.81
N MET A 306 -11.62 -7.21 7.06
CA MET A 306 -12.24 -5.90 7.25
C MET A 306 -13.18 -5.58 6.07
N ALA A 307 -14.41 -5.15 6.37
CA ALA A 307 -15.32 -4.65 5.35
C ALA A 307 -15.13 -3.13 5.27
N GLY A 308 -14.90 -2.65 4.05
CA GLY A 308 -14.64 -1.26 3.77
C GLY A 308 -14.05 -1.04 2.39
N VAL A 309 -13.91 0.22 2.02
CA VAL A 309 -13.42 0.67 0.73
C VAL A 309 -12.43 1.82 0.93
N SER A 310 -11.51 2.02 -0.01
CA SER A 310 -10.74 3.26 -0.12
C SER A 310 -10.71 3.75 -1.56
N PHE A 311 -10.68 5.07 -1.71
CA PHE A 311 -10.45 5.73 -2.98
C PHE A 311 -9.07 6.36 -2.96
N SER A 312 -8.24 6.02 -3.93
CA SER A 312 -6.94 6.65 -4.15
C SER A 312 -6.94 7.37 -5.50
N ILE A 313 -6.46 8.60 -5.54
CA ILE A 313 -6.22 9.37 -6.76
C ILE A 313 -4.72 9.63 -6.88
N THR A 314 -4.13 9.18 -7.98
CA THR A 314 -2.76 9.55 -8.36
C THR A 314 -2.80 10.45 -9.58
N LYS A 315 -2.38 11.71 -9.43
CA LYS A 315 -2.27 12.66 -10.53
C LYS A 315 -1.09 12.29 -11.43
N LEU A 316 -1.33 12.27 -12.73
CA LEU A 316 -0.32 11.95 -13.74
C LEU A 316 0.08 13.21 -14.49
N ASP A 317 1.35 13.58 -14.38
CA ASP A 317 1.99 14.41 -15.38
C ASP A 317 2.66 13.56 -16.47
N ALA A 318 3.34 14.18 -17.43
CA ALA A 318 3.95 13.46 -18.55
C ALA A 318 4.99 12.41 -18.10
N GLU A 319 5.74 12.67 -17.04
CA GLU A 319 6.75 11.75 -16.50
C GLU A 319 6.09 10.55 -15.83
N LEU A 320 5.16 10.80 -14.88
CA LEU A 320 4.47 9.73 -14.17
C LEU A 320 3.60 8.90 -15.12
N LYS A 321 2.96 9.52 -16.10
CA LYS A 321 2.16 8.81 -17.12
C LYS A 321 3.01 7.84 -17.94
N ALA A 322 4.18 8.28 -18.41
CA ALA A 322 5.08 7.44 -19.19
C ALA A 322 5.62 6.23 -18.39
N LEU A 323 5.75 6.35 -17.06
CA LEU A 323 6.11 5.25 -16.16
C LEU A 323 4.92 4.35 -15.84
N TRP A 324 3.75 4.94 -15.62
CA TRP A 324 2.51 4.22 -15.37
C TRP A 324 2.18 3.25 -16.50
N ASP A 325 2.35 3.70 -17.74
CA ASP A 325 2.02 2.95 -18.95
C ASP A 325 2.99 1.79 -19.24
N LEU A 326 4.11 1.67 -18.53
CA LEU A 326 4.97 0.51 -18.62
C LEU A 326 4.31 -0.73 -18.00
N PRO A 327 4.53 -1.93 -18.55
CA PRO A 327 3.99 -3.15 -17.99
C PRO A 327 4.61 -3.46 -16.62
N CYS A 328 3.89 -4.24 -15.83
CA CYS A 328 4.39 -4.85 -14.60
C CYS A 328 3.74 -6.20 -14.33
N GLU A 329 4.43 -7.05 -13.60
CA GLU A 329 3.93 -8.37 -13.22
C GLU A 329 4.47 -8.74 -11.84
N SER A 330 3.56 -8.91 -10.89
CA SER A 330 3.77 -9.55 -9.59
C SER A 330 2.59 -10.47 -9.27
N VAL A 331 2.70 -11.26 -8.20
CA VAL A 331 1.61 -12.14 -7.75
C VAL A 331 0.35 -11.35 -7.39
N GLY A 332 0.51 -10.16 -6.80
CA GLY A 332 -0.59 -9.32 -6.32
C GLY A 332 -1.11 -8.28 -7.29
N TYR A 333 -0.37 -7.94 -8.36
CA TYR A 333 -0.81 -6.95 -9.33
C TYR A 333 -0.09 -7.12 -10.68
N THR A 334 -0.86 -7.13 -11.77
CA THR A 334 -0.33 -7.25 -13.13
C THR A 334 -0.97 -6.22 -14.04
N LYS A 335 -0.14 -5.56 -14.85
CA LYS A 335 -0.53 -4.65 -15.92
C LYS A 335 0.29 -5.01 -17.15
N LEU A 336 -0.37 -5.47 -18.22
CA LEU A 336 0.27 -5.86 -19.48
C LEU A 336 0.18 -4.74 -20.53
#